data_AF-A0A959VZN8-F1
#
_entry.id   AF-A0A959VZN8-F1
#
_cell.length_a   1.000
_cell.length_b   1.000
_cell.length_c   1.000
_cell.angle_alpha   90.00
_cell.angle_beta   90.00
_cell.angle_gamma   90.00
#
_symmetry.space_group_name_H-M   'P 1'
#
loop_
_entity.id
_entity.type
_entity.pdbx_description
1 polymer ?
#
loop_
_entity_poly.entity_id
_entity_poly.type
_entity_poly.pdbx_seq_one_letter_code
_entity_poly.pdbx_strand_id
1 'polypeptide(L)' 'MNEQEANARCAELAGSSPDRETHSWIAKEQADGTWMVVKLAVPPPKAPESVKTVSEKDQAGKEDPRTPLEQNFPPYGIGM' A
#
# COMPACT_ATOMS: atom_id res chain seq x y z
N MET A 1 28.22 -13.39 2.51
CA MET A 1 27.27 -12.73 3.42
C MET A 1 25.89 -13.31 3.11
N ASN A 2 25.21 -13.82 4.13
CA ASN A 2 23.89 -14.46 4.01
C ASN A 2 22.77 -13.48 4.37
N GLU A 3 21.52 -13.79 4.03
CA GLU A 3 20.33 -12.98 4.33
C GLU A 3 20.27 -12.50 5.79
N GLN A 4 20.35 -13.44 6.74
CA GLN A 4 20.27 -13.13 8.17
C GLN A 4 21.39 -12.17 8.61
N GLU A 5 22.58 -12.36 8.07
CA GLU A 5 23.75 -11.55 8.36
C GLU A 5 23.63 -10.14 7.76
N ALA A 6 23.02 -10.03 6.57
CA ALA A 6 22.73 -8.75 5.94
C ALA A 6 21.61 -7.98 6.62
N ASN A 7 20.58 -8.67 7.11
CA ASN A 7 19.51 -8.04 7.87
C ASN A 7 20.01 -7.54 9.24
N ALA A 8 20.79 -8.35 9.95
CA ALA A 8 21.42 -7.93 11.21
C ALA A 8 22.30 -6.69 11.02
N ARG A 9 23.13 -6.67 9.96
CA ARG A 9 23.94 -5.50 9.61
C ARG A 9 23.11 -4.27 9.24
N CYS A 10 21.99 -4.44 8.56
CA CYS A 10 21.07 -3.33 8.28
C CYS A 10 20.47 -2.77 9.57
N ALA A 11 20.03 -3.62 10.49
CA ALA A 11 19.46 -3.20 11.77
C ALA A 11 20.48 -2.43 12.62
N GLU A 12 21.71 -2.92 12.70
CA GLU A 12 22.81 -2.24 13.40
C GLU A 12 23.12 -0.86 12.78
N LEU A 13 23.24 -0.82 11.44
CA LEU A 13 23.50 0.43 10.72
C LEU A 13 22.34 1.41 10.84
N ALA A 14 21.08 0.94 10.84
CA ALA A 14 19.92 1.78 11.04
C ALA A 14 19.86 2.38 12.45
N GLY A 15 20.26 1.63 13.48
CA GLY A 15 20.30 2.11 14.87
C GLY A 15 21.46 3.05 15.15
N SER A 16 22.62 2.82 14.54
CA SER A 16 23.85 3.58 14.81
C SER A 16 24.09 4.77 13.87
N SER A 17 23.37 4.88 12.74
CA SER A 17 23.62 5.95 11.77
C SER A 17 22.99 7.28 12.17
N PRO A 18 23.72 8.41 12.10
CA PRO A 18 23.14 9.74 12.25
C PRO A 18 22.24 10.10 11.06
N ASP A 19 22.48 9.50 9.89
CA ASP A 19 21.68 9.69 8.67
C ASP A 19 20.34 8.94 8.67
N ARG A 20 19.92 8.31 9.77
CA ARG A 20 18.69 7.49 9.83
C ARG A 20 17.42 8.23 9.41
N GLU A 21 17.43 9.56 9.48
CA GLU A 21 16.32 10.43 9.07
C GLU A 21 16.30 10.69 7.55
N THR A 22 17.41 10.47 6.85
CA THR A 22 17.58 10.76 5.42
C THR A 22 17.98 9.54 4.59
N HIS A 23 18.43 8.47 5.25
CA HIS A 23 18.91 7.26 4.60
C HIS A 23 18.46 6.02 5.37
N SER A 24 18.02 5.01 4.62
CA SER A 24 17.63 3.70 5.14
C SER A 24 18.58 2.64 4.61
N TRP A 25 18.82 1.61 5.42
CA TRP A 25 19.69 0.49 5.07
C TRP A 25 18.84 -0.72 4.73
N ILE A 26 19.03 -1.28 3.53
CA ILE A 26 18.28 -2.46 3.09
C ILE A 26 19.24 -3.59 2.73
N ALA A 27 18.86 -4.82 3.12
CA ALA A 27 19.52 -6.02 2.67
C ALA A 27 18.96 -6.36 1.28
N LYS A 28 19.85 -6.52 0.29
CA LYS A 28 19.49 -6.83 -1.09
C LYS A 28 20.25 -8.06 -1.55
N GLU A 29 19.51 -9.02 -2.11
CA GLU A 29 20.09 -10.15 -2.82
C GLU A 29 20.56 -9.73 -4.21
N GLN A 30 21.77 -10.15 -4.58
CA GLN A 30 22.35 -9.96 -5.91
C GLN A 30 22.05 -11.16 -6.82
N ALA A 31 22.21 -10.96 -8.14
CA ALA A 31 22.00 -12.00 -9.14
C ALA A 31 22.85 -13.27 -8.92
N ASP A 32 24.03 -13.13 -8.30
CA ASP A 32 24.93 -14.22 -7.90
C ASP A 32 24.50 -14.94 -6.59
N GLY A 33 23.31 -14.64 -6.04
CA GLY A 33 22.82 -15.22 -4.78
C GLY A 33 23.53 -14.70 -3.53
N THR A 34 24.39 -13.69 -3.69
CA THR A 34 25.10 -13.05 -2.57
C THR A 34 24.28 -11.89 -2.01
N TRP A 35 24.23 -11.76 -0.69
CA TRP A 35 23.54 -10.65 -0.03
C TRP A 35 24.47 -9.47 0.24
N MET A 36 23.97 -8.26 0.02
CA MET A 36 24.69 -7.02 0.29
C MET A 36 23.81 -6.01 1.04
N VAL A 37 24.44 -5.10 1.77
CA VAL A 37 23.77 -3.99 2.46
C VAL A 37 23.89 -2.74 1.61
N VAL A 38 22.75 -2.13 1.28
CA VAL A 38 22.68 -0.93 0.42
C VAL A 38 22.13 0.24 1.23
N LYS A 39 22.82 1.39 1.15
CA LYS A 39 22.33 2.67 1.68
C LYS A 39 21.39 3.30 0.65
N LEU A 40 20.11 3.39 0.99
CA LEU A 40 19.09 4.03 0.17
C LEU A 40 18.79 5.42 0.73
N ALA A 41 18.93 6.47 -0.08
CA ALA A 41 18.47 7.80 0.31
C ALA A 41 16.94 7.80 0.37
N VAL A 42 16.38 8.14 1.54
CA VAL A 42 14.96 8.35 1.74
C VAL A 42 14.70 9.84 1.47
N PRO A 43 14.08 10.21 0.32
CA PRO A 43 13.70 11.59 0.11
C PRO A 43 12.74 12.00 1.25
N PRO A 44 12.84 13.26 1.75
CA PRO A 44 11.90 13.74 2.74
C PRO A 44 10.48 13.56 2.21
N PRO A 45 9.49 13.23 3.06
CA PRO A 45 8.12 13.07 2.61
C PRO A 45 7.72 14.37 1.92
N LYS A 46 7.56 14.29 0.60
CA LYS A 46 6.97 15.37 -0.19
C LYS A 46 5.63 15.63 0.49
N ALA A 47 5.42 16.88 0.95
CA ALA A 47 4.19 17.29 1.64
C ALA A 47 2.99 16.60 0.99
N PRO A 48 2.03 16.06 1.77
CA PRO A 48 1.03 15.15 1.24
C PRO A 48 0.41 15.80 0.00
N GLU A 49 0.77 15.30 -1.18
CA GLU A 49 0.06 15.65 -2.40
C GLU A 49 -1.34 15.19 -2.09
N SER A 50 -2.24 16.15 -1.87
CA SER A 50 -3.60 15.93 -1.41
C SER A 50 -4.15 14.80 -2.25
N VAL A 51 -4.21 13.60 -1.68
CA VAL A 51 -4.80 12.45 -2.34
C VAL A 51 -6.25 12.88 -2.48
N LYS A 52 -6.60 13.37 -3.67
CA LYS A 52 -7.99 13.53 -4.06
C LYS A 52 -8.50 12.11 -4.08
N THR A 53 -9.01 11.64 -2.96
CA THR A 53 -10.00 10.58 -2.91
C THR A 53 -11.14 11.10 -3.76
N VAL A 54 -11.08 10.81 -5.06
CA VAL A 54 -12.27 10.72 -5.87
C VAL A 54 -13.02 9.56 -5.23
N SER A 55 -13.90 9.88 -4.28
CA SER A 55 -14.99 9.00 -3.96
C SER A 55 -15.71 8.80 -5.28
N GLU A 56 -15.42 7.69 -5.94
CA GLU A 56 -16.24 7.16 -7.00
C GLU A 56 -17.61 7.04 -6.36
N LYS A 57 -18.47 8.04 -6.63
CA LYS A 57 -19.85 8.04 -6.18
C LYS A 57 -20.42 6.79 -6.84
N ASP A 58 -20.59 5.79 -5.98
CA ASP A 58 -21.46 4.64 -6.11
C ASP A 58 -22.32 4.69 -7.37
N GLN A 59 -22.14 3.70 -8.25
CA GLN A 59 -22.79 3.54 -9.54
C GLN A 59 -24.26 3.98 -9.53
N ALA A 60 -24.51 5.28 -9.71
CA ALA A 60 -25.84 5.83 -9.93
C ALA A 60 -26.21 5.51 -11.38
N GLY A 61 -26.74 4.30 -11.59
CA GLY A 61 -27.22 3.87 -12.91
C GLY A 61 -26.79 2.48 -13.33
N LYS A 62 -26.78 1.48 -12.43
CA LYS A 62 -27.30 0.18 -12.89
C LYS A 62 -28.81 0.34 -12.86
N GLU A 63 -29.34 0.72 -14.02
CA GLU A 63 -30.76 0.88 -14.31
C GLU A 63 -31.47 -0.42 -13.89
N ASP A 64 -32.00 -0.45 -12.66
CA ASP A 64 -32.92 -1.49 -12.28
C ASP A 64 -34.15 -1.28 -13.17
N PRO A 65 -34.47 -2.20 -14.11
CA PRO A 65 -35.46 -1.96 -15.16
C PRO A 65 -36.90 -1.88 -14.60
N ARG A 66 -37.06 -2.01 -13.28
CA ARG A 66 -38.31 -1.83 -12.57
C ARG A 66 -38.67 -0.35 -12.50
N THR A 67 -39.94 -0.05 -12.73
CA THR A 67 -40.47 1.31 -12.54
C THR A 67 -40.31 1.73 -11.07
N PRO A 68 -40.26 3.04 -10.74
CA PRO A 68 -40.08 3.52 -9.36
C PRO A 68 -41.15 2.98 -8.38
N LEU A 69 -42.34 2.63 -8.87
CA LEU A 69 -43.37 1.96 -8.06
C LEU A 69 -42.96 0.52 -7.70
N GLU A 70 -42.39 -0.21 -8.65
CA GLU A 70 -41.96 -1.61 -8.51
C GLU A 70 -40.63 -1.76 -7.75
N GLN A 71 -39.78 -0.74 -7.75
CA GLN A 71 -38.56 -0.70 -6.92
C GLN A 71 -38.88 -0.62 -5.42
N ASN A 72 -40.04 -0.06 -5.06
CA ASN A 72 -40.48 0.07 -3.67
C ASN A 72 -41.08 -1.25 -3.11
N PHE A 73 -41.25 -2.28 -3.95
CA PHE A 73 -41.69 -3.60 -3.51
C PHE A 73 -40.49 -4.57 -3.38
N PRO A 74 -40.36 -5.29 -2.25
CA PRO A 74 -39.27 -6.25 -2.08
C PRO A 74 -39.41 -7.41 -3.10
N PRO A 75 -38.30 -7.94 -3.63
CA PRO A 75 -38.31 -8.93 -4.73
C PRO A 75 -38.87 -10.31 -4.35
N TYR A 76 -39.21 -10.55 -3.08
CA TYR A 76 -39.86 -11.77 -2.60
C TYR A 76 -41.13 -11.43 -1.81
N GLY A 77 -42.20 -11.11 -2.54
CA GLY A 77 -43.56 -11.03 -2.03
C GLY A 77 -44.46 -12.05 -2.70
N ILE A 78 -44.20 -13.34 -2.53
CA ILE A 78 -45.19 -14.40 -2.78
C ILE A 78 -45.31 -15.22 -1.49
N GLY A 79 -46.46 -15.12 -0.82
CA GLY A 79 -46.89 -16.10 0.17
C GLY A 79 -47.45 -15.55 1.47
N MET A 80 -48.61 -14.89 1.43
CA MET A 80 -49.87 -15.30 2.09
C MET A 80 -50.89 -14.15 2.10
#